data_AF-A0ABC8IP93-F1
#
_entry.id   AF-A0ABC8IP93-F1
#
_cell.length_a   1.000
_cell.length_b   1.000
_cell.length_c   1.000
_cell.angle_alpha   90.00
_cell.angle_beta   90.00
_cell.angle_gamma   90.00
#
_symmetry.space_group_name_H-M   'P 1'
#
loop_
_entity.id
_entity.type
_entity.pdbx_description
1 polymer ?
#
loop_
_entity_poly.entity_id
_entity_poly.type
_entity_poly.pdbx_seq_one_letter_code
_entity_poly.pdbx_strand_id
1 'polypeptide(L)' 'MLNLVRGNRSFCCRLGHEASLVRFDPSGERFFMVVNYKVGVHQPEDAKLLFELDNGSHKRILCASPGDV' A
#
# COMPACT_ATOMS: atom_id res chain seq x y z
N MET A 1 -5.07 2.19 17.26
CA MET A 1 -6.41 1.65 16.94
C MET A 1 -6.30 0.11 17.06
N LEU A 2 -7.34 -0.65 17.37
CA LEU A 2 -7.28 -2.12 17.44
C LEU A 2 -8.01 -2.64 16.21
N ASN A 3 -7.40 -3.54 15.43
CA ASN A 3 -8.10 -4.28 14.39
C ASN A 3 -9.12 -5.18 15.10
N LEU A 4 -10.40 -4.79 15.03
CA LEU A 4 -11.52 -5.48 15.68
C LEU A 4 -11.80 -6.86 15.07
N VAL A 5 -11.28 -7.15 13.87
CA VAL A 5 -11.48 -8.41 13.15
C VAL A 5 -10.55 -9.51 13.70
N ARG A 6 -9.33 -9.17 14.14
CA ARG A 6 -8.32 -10.16 14.60
C ARG A 6 -7.71 -9.87 15.97
N GLY A 7 -8.12 -8.82 16.67
CA GLY A 7 -7.59 -8.43 17.98
C GLY A 7 -6.15 -7.89 17.95
N ASN A 8 -5.52 -7.79 16.78
CA ASN A 8 -4.19 -7.19 16.63
C ASN A 8 -4.26 -5.67 16.65
N ARG A 9 -3.21 -5.01 17.14
CA ARG A 9 -3.10 -3.54 17.05
C ARG A 9 -3.11 -3.14 15.57
N SER A 10 -3.86 -2.10 15.24
CA SER A 10 -3.89 -1.48 13.93
C SER A 10 -2.47 -1.30 13.40
N PHE A 11 -2.25 -1.59 12.13
CA PHE A 11 -0.96 -1.39 11.49
C PHE A 11 -0.39 -0.01 11.75
N CYS A 12 0.87 0.02 12.16
CA CYS A 12 1.67 1.21 12.30
C CYS A 12 3.00 0.93 11.58
N CYS A 13 3.11 1.36 10.32
CA CYS A 13 4.42 1.43 9.66
C CYS A 13 4.96 2.85 9.78
N ARG A 14 6.25 2.97 10.09
CA ARG A 14 6.97 4.21 9.86
C ARG A 14 7.40 4.20 8.40
N LEU A 15 6.72 4.99 7.58
CA LEU A 15 7.19 5.25 6.23
C LEU A 15 8.40 6.19 6.32
N GLY A 16 9.48 5.85 5.62
CA GLY A 16 10.64 6.75 5.53
C GLY A 16 10.31 8.07 4.82
N HIS A 17 9.25 8.06 4.01
CA HIS A 17 8.70 9.22 3.32
C HIS A 17 7.17 9.14 3.29
N GLU A 18 6.49 10.28 3.22
CA GLU A 18 5.04 10.33 3.08
C GLU A 18 4.56 9.59 1.82
N ALA A 19 3.44 8.87 1.95
CA ALA A 19 2.82 8.22 0.81
C ALA A 19 2.22 9.27 -0.13
N SER A 20 2.60 9.24 -1.41
CA SER A 20 2.06 10.16 -2.41
C SER A 20 0.70 9.71 -2.94
N LEU A 21 0.36 8.43 -2.79
CA LEU A 21 -0.93 7.87 -3.19
C LEU A 21 -1.26 6.67 -2.32
N VAL A 22 -2.53 6.56 -1.92
CA VAL A 22 -3.11 5.37 -1.29
C VAL A 22 -4.46 5.13 -1.94
N ARG A 23 -4.66 3.95 -2.53
CA ARG A 23 -5.89 3.59 -3.26
C ARG A 23 -6.22 2.13 -3.03
N PHE A 24 -7.49 1.83 -2.87
CA PHE A 24 -7.99 0.46 -2.90
C PHE A 24 -8.10 -0.04 -4.33
N ASP A 25 -7.94 -1.35 -4.51
CA ASP A 25 -8.38 -1.99 -5.75
C ASP A 25 -9.93 -2.02 -5.83
N PRO A 26 -10.52 -2.33 -7.00
CA PRO A 26 -11.98 -2.34 -7.14
C PRO A 26 -12.70 -3.34 -6.24
N SER A 27 -12.01 -4.41 -5.81
CA SER A 27 -12.58 -5.43 -4.93
C SER A 27 -12.65 -4.99 -3.46
N GLY A 28 -11.76 -4.06 -3.06
CA GLY A 28 -11.58 -3.66 -1.68
C GLY A 28 -10.71 -4.61 -0.86
N GLU A 29 -10.34 -5.78 -1.41
CA GLU A 29 -9.53 -6.81 -0.74
C GLU A 29 -8.06 -6.41 -0.59
N ARG A 30 -7.62 -5.40 -1.34
CA ARG A 30 -6.26 -4.88 -1.29
C ARG A 30 -6.27 -3.37 -1.44
N PHE A 31 -5.24 -2.75 -0.87
CA PHE A 31 -4.88 -1.38 -1.21
C PHE A 31 -3.44 -1.33 -1.65
N PHE A 32 -3.14 -0.40 -2.53
CA PHE A 32 -1.78 -0.08 -2.94
C PHE A 32 -1.43 1.33 -2.50
N MET A 33 -0.18 1.49 -2.13
CA MET A 33 0.36 2.78 -1.73
C MET A 33 1.67 3.05 -2.46
N VAL A 34 1.86 4.30 -2.84
CA VAL A 34 3.05 4.76 -3.55
C VAL A 34 3.88 5.59 -2.59
N VAL A 35 5.14 5.21 -2.41
CA VAL A 35 6.11 5.95 -1.60
C VAL A 35 7.36 6.17 -2.46
N ASN A 36 7.58 7.42 -2.86
CA ASN A 36 8.70 7.82 -3.70
C ASN A 36 8.76 7.03 -5.03
N TYR A 37 9.65 6.05 -5.15
CA TYR A 37 9.85 5.23 -6.35
C TYR A 37 9.34 3.79 -6.17
N LYS A 38 8.62 3.50 -5.08
CA LYS A 38 8.09 2.18 -4.74
C LYS A 38 6.56 2.17 -4.69
N VAL A 39 5.98 1.04 -5.06
CA VAL A 39 4.55 0.74 -4.84
C VAL A 39 4.45 -0.50 -3.95
N GLY A 40 3.84 -0.37 -2.78
CA GLY A 40 3.50 -1.49 -1.91
C GLY A 40 2.04 -1.88 -2.11
N VAL A 41 1.75 -3.18 -2.22
CA VAL A 41 0.39 -3.72 -2.21
C VAL A 41 0.16 -4.44 -0.89
N HIS A 42 -0.94 -4.12 -0.22
CA HIS A 42 -1.21 -4.50 1.15
C HIS A 42 -2.61 -5.08 1.32
N GLN A 43 -2.77 -5.98 2.29
CA GLN A 43 -4.07 -6.40 2.81
C GLN A 43 -4.64 -5.31 3.74
N PRO A 44 -5.92 -4.94 3.64
CA PRO A 44 -6.46 -3.80 4.38
C PRO A 44 -6.60 -4.03 5.88
N GLU A 45 -6.72 -5.28 6.33
CA GLU A 45 -6.97 -5.60 7.73
C GLU A 45 -5.81 -5.18 8.63
N ASP A 46 -4.58 -5.55 8.25
CA ASP A 46 -3.37 -5.33 9.04
C ASP A 46 -2.25 -4.68 8.21
N ALA A 47 -2.58 -4.17 7.02
CA ALA A 47 -1.64 -3.62 6.03
C ALA A 47 -0.42 -4.52 5.81
N LYS A 48 -0.59 -5.83 5.94
CA LYS A 48 0.43 -6.80 5.58
C LYS A 48 0.82 -6.58 4.12
N LEU A 49 2.11 -6.34 3.89
CA LEU A 49 2.67 -6.22 2.55
C LEU A 49 2.54 -7.58 1.85
N LEU A 50 1.79 -7.61 0.75
CA LEU A 50 1.65 -8.76 -0.13
C LEU A 50 2.80 -8.81 -1.13
N PHE A 51 3.09 -7.66 -1.76
CA PHE A 51 4.21 -7.53 -2.68
C PHE A 51 4.59 -6.06 -2.89
N GLU A 52 5.80 -5.83 -3.36
CA GLU A 52 6.37 -4.51 -3.64
C GLU A 52 6.87 -4.42 -5.09
N LEU A 53 6.58 -3.30 -5.75
CA LEU A 53 7.16 -2.91 -7.04
C LEU A 53 8.18 -1.81 -6.80
N ASP A 54 9.35 -1.98 -7.39
CA ASP A 54 10.39 -0.96 -7.39
C ASP A 54 10.57 -0.40 -8.81
N ASN A 55 10.52 0.93 -8.94
CA ASN A 55 10.94 1.57 -10.18
C ASN A 55 12.47 1.59 -10.25
N GLY A 56 13.07 0.65 -10.97
CA GLY A 56 14.53 0.52 -11.09
C GLY A 56 15.27 1.78 -11.60
N SER A 57 14.57 2.73 -12.25
CA SER A 57 15.14 4.03 -12.60
C SER A 57 15.27 5.01 -11.41
N HIS A 58 14.79 4.63 -10.23
CA HIS A 58 14.72 5.42 -9.00
C HIS A 58 14.01 6.78 -9.17
N LYS A 59 13.19 6.91 -10.22
CA LYS A 59 12.36 8.08 -10.45
C LYS A 59 11.08 7.99 -9.62
N ARG A 60 10.64 9.14 -9.11
CA ARG A 60 9.39 9.24 -8.37
C ARG A 60 8.20 8.79 -9.22
N ILE A 61 7.36 7.94 -8.65
CA ILE A 61 6.11 7.50 -9.23
C ILE A 61 5.06 8.60 -9.01
N LEU A 62 4.44 9.06 -10.09
CA LEU A 62 3.46 10.16 -10.05
C LEU A 62 2.01 9.65 -10.01
N CYS A 63 1.75 8.50 -10.64
CA CYS A 63 0.44 7.87 -10.69
C CYS A 63 0.56 6.35 -10.63
N ALA A 64 -0.47 5.71 -10.10
CA ALA A 64 -0.65 4.27 -10.12
C ALA A 64 -2.15 3.99 -10.22
N SER A 65 -2.52 3.00 -11.03
CA SER A 65 -3.89 2.53 -11.19
C SER A 65 -3.87 1.00 -11.10
N PRO A 66 -4.90 0.36 -10.51
CA PRO A 66 -5.11 -1.05 -10.74
C PRO A 66 -5.29 -1.29 -12.25
N GLY A 67 -4.83 -2.44 -12.73
CA GLY A 67 -5.15 -2.89 -14.09
C GLY A 67 -6.58 -3.43 -14.12
N ASP A 68 -7.32 -3.08 -15.16
CA ASP A 68 -8.61 -3.71 -15.45
C ASP A 68 -8.37 -5.16 -15.92
N VAL A 69 -9.19 -6.08 -15.44
CA VAL A 69 -9.19 -7.50 -15.85
C VAL A 69 -10.23 -7.72 -16.93
#